data_AF-A0A516X660-F1
#
_entry.id   AF-A0A516X660-F1
#
_cell.length_a   1.000
_cell.length_b   1.000
_cell.length_c   1.000
_cell.angle_alpha   90.00
_cell.angle_beta   90.00
_cell.angle_gamma   90.00
#
_symmetry.space_group_name_H-M   'P 1'
#
loop_
_entity.id
_entity.type
_entity.pdbx_description
1 polymer ?
#
loop_
_entity_poly.entity_id
_entity_poly.type
_entity_poly.pdbx_seq_one_letter_code
_entity_poly.pdbx_strand_id
1 'polypeptide(L)'
;MDALTDLLQTSTTLWAAGLIGIVVGLIVGVLLGLVLGRRRRRADRRAAGHGKTRSTNPGADVTGATVRFIDAADTAHNALLAVDQKELADTELEDALQSGQPAMRRLAESIMTLAGIHNELRVRAPKAVLDAAESVFTHVTYSAMDGVADGEAFSATYQERKTALVDAARAEVRA
;
A
#
# COMPACT_ATOMS: atom_id res chain seq x y z
N MET A 1 15.71 44.04 1.03
CA MET A 1 15.08 43.40 -0.14
C MET A 1 14.63 41.99 0.24
N ASP A 2 14.20 41.79 1.49
CA ASP A 2 14.19 40.46 2.12
C ASP A 2 12.80 39.99 2.56
N ALA A 3 11.77 40.85 2.44
CA ALA A 3 10.41 40.53 2.86
C ALA A 3 9.55 39.90 1.76
N LEU A 4 9.94 40.02 0.49
CA LEU A 4 9.19 39.45 -0.65
C LEU A 4 9.57 38.00 -0.94
N THR A 5 10.80 37.60 -0.62
CA THR A 5 11.30 36.23 -0.79
C THR A 5 10.71 35.26 0.24
N ASP A 6 10.44 35.73 1.46
CA ASP A 6 9.85 34.93 2.54
C ASP A 6 8.36 34.59 2.30
N LEU A 7 7.64 35.44 1.56
CA LEU A 7 6.21 35.22 1.26
C LEU A 7 5.99 34.20 0.12
N LEU A 8 6.99 33.99 -0.73
CA LEU A 8 6.96 33.01 -1.83
C LEU A 8 7.30 31.58 -1.37
N GLN A 9 8.07 31.43 -0.29
CA GLN A 9 8.36 30.12 0.30
C GLN A 9 7.28 29.62 1.28
N THR A 10 6.51 30.53 1.88
CA THR A 10 5.50 30.16 2.88
C THR A 10 4.15 29.70 2.26
N SER A 11 3.91 29.99 0.98
CA SER A 11 2.61 29.75 0.32
C SER A 11 2.58 28.53 -0.63
N THR A 12 3.73 27.89 -0.90
CA THR A 12 3.85 26.78 -1.86
C THR A 12 3.58 25.39 -1.25
N THR A 13 3.49 25.26 0.06
CA THR A 13 3.36 23.96 0.76
C THR A 13 1.91 23.51 0.98
N LEU A 14 0.94 24.42 1.00
CA LEU A 14 -0.45 24.08 1.36
C LEU A 14 -1.28 23.51 0.19
N TRP A 15 -1.01 23.91 -1.05
CA TRP A 15 -1.76 23.44 -2.22
C TRP A 15 -1.22 22.13 -2.79
N ALA A 16 0.08 21.84 -2.60
CA ALA A 16 0.68 20.57 -2.99
C ALA A 16 0.14 19.40 -2.14
N ALA A 17 -0.05 19.61 -0.83
CA ALA A 17 -0.64 18.61 0.06
C ALA A 17 -2.10 18.28 -0.29
N GLY A 18 -2.88 19.29 -0.73
CA GLY A 18 -4.27 19.10 -1.15
C GLY A 18 -4.42 18.29 -2.44
N LEU A 19 -3.56 18.56 -3.43
CA LEU A 19 -3.60 17.85 -4.72
C LEU A 19 -3.16 16.38 -4.59
N ILE A 20 -2.13 16.10 -3.78
CA ILE A 20 -1.70 14.73 -3.50
C ILE A 20 -2.80 13.94 -2.77
N GLY A 21 -3.49 14.57 -1.81
CA GLY A 21 -4.60 13.95 -1.09
C GLY A 21 -5.82 13.63 -1.96
N ILE A 22 -6.11 14.47 -2.97
CA ILE A 22 -7.23 14.24 -3.90
C ILE A 22 -6.92 13.08 -4.87
N VAL A 23 -5.69 12.98 -5.37
CA VAL A 23 -5.29 11.89 -6.27
C VAL A 23 -5.30 10.55 -5.53
N VAL A 24 -4.75 10.49 -4.31
CA VAL A 24 -4.81 9.30 -3.46
C VAL A 24 -6.26 8.97 -3.07
N GLY A 25 -7.08 9.98 -2.77
CA GLY A 25 -8.50 9.82 -2.45
C GLY A 25 -9.35 9.29 -3.60
N LEU A 26 -9.08 9.71 -4.84
CA LEU A 26 -9.76 9.23 -6.05
C LEU A 26 -9.41 7.76 -6.35
N ILE A 27 -8.13 7.40 -6.24
CA ILE A 27 -7.68 6.01 -6.43
C ILE A 27 -8.32 5.10 -5.36
N VAL A 28 -8.36 5.54 -4.10
CA VAL A 28 -9.02 4.80 -3.00
C VAL A 28 -10.55 4.72 -3.19
N GLY A 29 -11.19 5.80 -3.64
CA GLY A 29 -12.64 5.87 -3.86
C GLY A 29 -13.15 4.97 -5.00
N VAL A 30 -12.43 4.94 -6.13
CA VAL A 30 -12.75 4.09 -7.28
C VAL A 30 -12.52 2.61 -6.94
N LEU A 31 -11.45 2.30 -6.19
CA LEU A 31 -11.17 0.94 -5.71
C LEU A 31 -12.20 0.44 -4.67
N LEU A 32 -12.75 1.32 -3.83
CA LEU A 32 -13.82 0.97 -2.90
C LEU A 32 -15.10 0.54 -3.64
N GLY A 33 -15.46 1.22 -4.72
CA GLY A 33 -16.61 0.89 -5.57
C GLY A 33 -16.51 -0.49 -6.21
N LEU A 34 -15.32 -0.87 -6.71
CA LEU A 34 -15.09 -2.15 -7.37
C LEU A 34 -14.95 -3.33 -6.38
N VAL A 35 -14.41 -3.09 -5.19
CA VAL A 35 -14.26 -4.14 -4.16
C VAL A 35 -15.61 -4.49 -3.51
N LEU A 36 -16.52 -3.53 -3.29
CA LEU A 36 -17.85 -3.85 -2.79
C LEU A 36 -18.68 -4.66 -3.81
N GLY A 37 -18.57 -4.36 -5.11
CA GLY A 37 -19.25 -5.11 -6.17
C GLY A 37 -18.77 -6.56 -6.32
N ARG A 38 -17.46 -6.81 -6.16
CA ARG A 38 -16.87 -8.16 -6.28
C ARG A 38 -16.92 -8.98 -4.98
N ARG A 39 -16.96 -8.36 -3.79
CA ARG A 39 -17.09 -9.07 -2.51
C ARG A 39 -18.43 -9.81 -2.37
N ARG A 40 -19.52 -9.28 -2.93
CA ARG A 40 -20.84 -9.94 -2.86
C ARG A 40 -20.86 -11.31 -3.56
N ARG A 41 -20.10 -11.51 -4.64
CA ARG A 41 -20.06 -12.79 -5.36
C ARG A 41 -19.06 -13.81 -4.79
N ARG A 42 -18.05 -13.37 -4.01
CA ARG A 42 -17.06 -14.25 -3.37
C ARG A 42 -17.40 -14.62 -1.92
N ALA A 43 -18.25 -13.84 -1.24
CA ALA A 43 -18.77 -14.20 0.08
C ALA A 43 -19.63 -15.48 0.03
N ASP A 44 -20.48 -15.61 -0.99
CA ASP A 44 -21.38 -16.77 -1.15
C ASP A 44 -20.63 -18.09 -1.42
N ARG A 45 -19.39 -18.05 -1.95
CA ARG A 45 -18.58 -19.25 -2.17
C ARG A 45 -17.68 -19.64 -0.99
N ARG A 46 -17.39 -18.72 -0.06
CA ARG A 46 -16.59 -19.00 1.15
C ARG A 46 -17.42 -19.40 2.37
N ALA A 47 -18.73 -19.15 2.34
CA ALA A 47 -19.65 -19.59 3.40
C ALA A 47 -19.91 -21.11 3.41
N ALA A 48 -19.52 -21.85 2.36
CA ALA A 48 -19.84 -23.28 2.20
C ALA A 48 -18.75 -24.26 2.68
N GLY A 49 -17.62 -23.78 3.21
CA GLY A 49 -16.59 -24.71 3.64
C GLY A 49 -15.48 -24.02 4.41
N HIS A 50 -15.55 -24.12 5.73
CA HIS A 50 -14.47 -24.23 6.72
C HIS A 50 -14.91 -23.52 7.99
N GLY A 51 -15.49 -24.29 8.91
CA GLY A 51 -15.57 -23.91 10.31
C GLY A 51 -14.15 -23.76 10.85
N LYS A 52 -13.60 -22.55 10.77
CA LYS A 52 -12.40 -22.16 11.50
C LYS A 52 -12.87 -21.37 12.70
N THR A 53 -12.67 -21.96 13.87
CA THR A 53 -12.80 -21.34 15.18
C THR A 53 -12.17 -19.95 15.13
N ARG A 54 -13.04 -18.94 15.22
CA ARG A 54 -12.66 -17.54 15.34
C ARG A 54 -11.86 -17.41 16.63
N SER A 55 -10.55 -17.23 16.53
CA SER A 55 -9.71 -16.92 17.68
C SER A 55 -10.26 -15.65 18.31
N THR A 56 -10.63 -15.71 19.59
CA THR A 56 -11.20 -14.58 20.34
C THR A 56 -10.12 -13.61 20.84
N ASN A 57 -8.89 -13.71 20.34
CA ASN A 57 -7.76 -12.89 20.77
C ASN A 57 -7.49 -11.77 19.74
N PRO A 58 -7.91 -10.52 19.98
CA PRO A 58 -7.80 -9.42 19.01
C PRO A 58 -6.36 -9.17 18.53
N GLY A 59 -5.36 -9.40 19.39
CA GLY A 59 -3.94 -9.25 19.04
C GLY A 59 -3.43 -10.29 18.03
N ALA A 60 -4.00 -11.50 18.02
CA ALA A 60 -3.64 -12.54 17.05
C ALA A 60 -4.12 -12.18 15.64
N ASP A 61 -5.30 -11.54 15.53
CA ASP A 61 -5.87 -11.10 14.26
C ASP A 61 -5.09 -9.92 13.65
N VAL A 62 -4.65 -8.96 14.48
CA VAL A 62 -3.80 -7.82 14.03
C VAL A 62 -2.42 -8.32 13.59
N THR A 63 -1.80 -9.22 14.35
CA THR A 63 -0.51 -9.82 13.99
C THR A 63 -0.62 -10.57 12.67
N GLY A 64 -1.67 -11.37 12.48
CA GLY A 64 -1.91 -12.09 11.23
C GLY A 64 -2.17 -11.18 10.02
N ALA A 65 -2.85 -10.04 10.21
CA ALA A 65 -3.00 -9.03 9.16
C ALA A 65 -1.67 -8.32 8.83
N THR A 66 -0.86 -8.02 9.84
CA THR A 66 0.44 -7.36 9.68
C THR A 66 1.43 -8.25 8.94
N VAL A 67 1.52 -9.53 9.28
CA VAL A 67 2.39 -10.49 8.57
C VAL A 67 1.97 -10.60 7.10
N ARG A 68 0.67 -10.72 6.82
CA ARG A 68 0.16 -10.73 5.43
C ARG A 68 0.46 -9.43 4.69
N PHE A 69 0.40 -8.30 5.38
CA PHE A 69 0.76 -7.01 4.80
C PHE A 69 2.24 -6.97 4.40
N ILE A 70 3.13 -7.43 5.28
CA ILE A 70 4.57 -7.51 5.01
C ILE A 70 4.84 -8.43 3.80
N ASP A 71 4.22 -9.60 3.76
CA ASP A 71 4.36 -10.55 2.64
C ASP A 71 3.88 -9.95 1.29
N ALA A 72 2.76 -9.24 1.32
CA ALA A 72 2.26 -8.53 0.14
C ALA A 72 3.16 -7.36 -0.26
N ALA A 73 3.72 -6.64 0.71
CA ALA A 73 4.65 -5.54 0.47
C ALA A 73 5.97 -6.05 -0.12
N ASP A 74 6.50 -7.17 0.38
CA ASP A 74 7.70 -7.82 -0.16
C ASP A 74 7.46 -8.30 -1.60
N THR A 75 6.29 -8.87 -1.86
CA THR A 75 5.90 -9.29 -3.20
C THR A 75 5.85 -8.09 -4.16
N ALA A 76 5.24 -6.98 -3.74
CA ALA A 76 5.15 -5.78 -4.56
C ALA A 76 6.51 -5.09 -4.77
N HIS A 77 7.32 -5.02 -3.72
CA HIS A 77 8.69 -4.51 -3.78
C HIS A 77 9.53 -5.28 -4.80
N ASN A 78 9.52 -6.61 -4.73
CA ASN A 78 10.25 -7.45 -5.68
C ASN A 78 9.68 -7.38 -7.10
N ALA A 79 8.36 -7.25 -7.25
CA ALA A 79 7.74 -7.08 -8.55
C ALA A 79 8.11 -5.74 -9.20
N LEU A 80 8.25 -4.67 -8.42
CA LEU A 80 8.71 -3.36 -8.92
C LEU A 80 10.13 -3.43 -9.47
N LEU A 81 11.04 -4.09 -8.75
CA LEU A 81 12.42 -4.27 -9.19
C LEU A 81 12.55 -5.14 -10.45
N ALA A 82 11.51 -5.90 -10.78
CA ALA A 82 11.47 -6.79 -11.94
C ALA A 82 10.85 -6.15 -13.21
N VAL A 83 10.32 -4.93 -13.12
CA VAL A 83 9.69 -4.21 -14.23
C VAL A 83 10.59 -3.03 -14.64
N ASP A 84 10.74 -2.80 -15.95
CA ASP A 84 11.49 -1.64 -16.45
C ASP A 84 10.72 -0.35 -16.12
N GLN A 85 11.40 0.64 -15.56
CA GLN A 85 10.84 1.95 -15.28
C GLN A 85 10.14 2.56 -16.50
N LYS A 86 10.69 2.35 -17.71
CA LYS A 86 10.10 2.88 -18.94
C LYS A 86 8.75 2.25 -19.28
N GLU A 87 8.53 1.00 -18.88
CA GLU A 87 7.24 0.34 -19.08
C GLU A 87 6.18 0.82 -18.08
N LEU A 88 6.61 1.29 -16.90
CA LEU A 88 5.73 1.81 -15.85
C LEU A 88 5.22 3.22 -16.12
N ALA A 89 6.07 4.11 -16.66
CA ALA A 89 5.79 5.53 -16.80
C ALA A 89 4.51 5.85 -17.62
N ASP A 90 4.15 4.98 -18.57
CA ASP A 90 3.02 5.19 -19.48
C ASP A 90 1.85 4.21 -19.26
N THR A 91 1.90 3.39 -18.20
CA THR A 91 0.93 2.30 -18.00
C THR A 91 0.02 2.56 -16.81
N GLU A 92 -1.27 2.72 -17.05
CA GLU A 92 -2.27 2.76 -15.98
C GLU A 92 -2.48 1.37 -15.35
N LEU A 93 -2.92 1.34 -14.08
CA LEU A 93 -3.09 0.09 -13.32
C LEU A 93 -4.07 -0.90 -13.98
N GLU A 94 -5.13 -0.40 -14.61
CA GLU A 94 -6.13 -1.23 -15.30
C GLU A 94 -5.55 -1.91 -16.56
N ASP A 95 -4.69 -1.19 -17.28
CA ASP A 95 -3.98 -1.69 -18.44
C ASP A 95 -2.87 -2.66 -18.02
N ALA A 96 -2.18 -2.38 -16.91
CA ALA A 96 -1.17 -3.27 -16.33
C ALA A 96 -1.77 -4.64 -15.97
N LEU A 97 -3.00 -4.68 -15.42
CA LEU A 97 -3.72 -5.93 -15.10
C LEU A 97 -4.08 -6.76 -16.35
N GLN A 98 -4.29 -6.09 -17.49
CA GLN A 98 -4.63 -6.69 -18.77
C GLN A 98 -3.41 -6.91 -19.67
N SER A 99 -2.24 -6.45 -19.24
CA SER A 99 -1.01 -6.49 -20.01
C SER A 99 -0.61 -7.93 -20.37
N GLY A 100 -0.18 -8.11 -21.62
CA GLY A 100 0.44 -9.35 -22.08
C GLY A 100 1.80 -9.62 -21.42
N GLN A 101 2.40 -8.61 -20.78
CA GLN A 101 3.66 -8.74 -20.07
C GLN A 101 3.44 -9.35 -18.67
N PRO A 102 4.02 -10.53 -18.37
CA PRO A 102 3.80 -11.20 -17.09
C PRO A 102 4.29 -10.39 -15.88
N ALA A 103 5.37 -9.63 -16.03
CA ALA A 103 5.95 -8.83 -14.95
C ALA A 103 5.02 -7.67 -14.55
N MET A 104 4.51 -6.92 -15.53
CA MET A 104 3.59 -5.80 -15.32
C MET A 104 2.28 -6.25 -14.64
N ARG A 105 1.70 -7.36 -15.12
CA ARG A 105 0.48 -7.91 -14.50
C ARG A 105 0.72 -8.37 -13.06
N ARG A 106 1.84 -9.04 -12.78
CA ARG A 106 2.21 -9.46 -11.42
C ARG A 106 2.37 -8.27 -10.49
N LEU A 107 3.01 -7.20 -10.97
CA LEU A 107 3.13 -5.95 -10.23
C LEU A 107 1.74 -5.39 -9.89
N ALA A 108 0.86 -5.25 -10.87
CA ALA A 108 -0.48 -4.74 -10.64
C ALA A 108 -1.30 -5.60 -9.65
N GLU A 109 -1.23 -6.94 -9.77
CA GLU A 109 -1.87 -7.87 -8.84
C GLU A 109 -1.32 -7.74 -7.41
N SER A 110 -0.01 -7.53 -7.27
CA SER A 110 0.65 -7.36 -5.97
C SER A 110 0.25 -6.03 -5.29
N ILE A 111 0.20 -4.93 -6.04
CA ILE A 111 -0.25 -3.61 -5.53
C ILE A 111 -1.71 -3.68 -5.09
N MET A 112 -2.58 -4.33 -5.87
CA MET A 112 -3.98 -4.54 -5.51
C MET A 112 -4.14 -5.40 -4.24
N THR A 113 -3.29 -6.41 -4.08
CA THR A 113 -3.28 -7.27 -2.89
C THR A 113 -2.84 -6.48 -1.66
N LEU A 114 -1.76 -5.70 -1.79
CA LEU A 114 -1.23 -4.83 -0.75
C LEU A 114 -2.28 -3.80 -0.31
N ALA A 115 -2.94 -3.12 -1.25
CA ALA A 115 -4.02 -2.17 -0.95
C ALA A 115 -5.21 -2.82 -0.24
N GLY A 116 -5.56 -4.06 -0.63
CA GLY A 116 -6.61 -4.84 0.02
C GLY A 116 -6.32 -5.12 1.50
N ILE A 117 -5.06 -5.45 1.83
CA ILE A 117 -4.63 -5.74 3.20
C ILE A 117 -4.41 -4.44 3.99
N HIS A 118 -3.90 -3.38 3.36
CA HIS A 118 -3.79 -2.05 3.99
C HIS A 118 -5.16 -1.58 4.50
N ASN A 119 -6.21 -1.73 3.69
CA ASN A 119 -7.57 -1.41 4.10
C ASN A 119 -8.09 -2.30 5.23
N GLU A 120 -7.62 -3.54 5.34
CA GLU A 120 -7.93 -4.40 6.49
C GLU A 120 -7.27 -3.87 7.77
N LEU A 121 -5.99 -3.44 7.68
CA LEU A 121 -5.28 -2.82 8.80
C LEU A 121 -5.92 -1.51 9.24
N ARG A 122 -6.37 -0.65 8.33
CA ARG A 122 -7.08 0.61 8.65
C ARG A 122 -8.27 0.44 9.60
N VAL A 123 -8.92 -0.72 9.56
CA VAL A 123 -10.12 -0.99 10.37
C VAL A 123 -9.78 -1.57 11.73
N ARG A 124 -8.64 -2.25 11.87
CA ARG A 124 -8.38 -3.14 13.02
C ARG A 124 -7.06 -2.89 13.74
N ALA A 125 -6.09 -2.28 13.08
CA ALA A 125 -4.76 -2.10 13.63
C ALA A 125 -4.72 -0.90 14.60
N PRO A 126 -3.92 -0.99 15.68
CA PRO A 126 -3.54 0.17 16.47
C PRO A 126 -2.89 1.24 15.61
N LYS A 127 -3.01 2.50 16.04
CA LYS A 127 -2.54 3.66 15.26
C LYS A 127 -1.05 3.55 14.89
N ALA A 128 -0.19 3.13 15.81
CA ALA A 128 1.25 3.01 15.54
C ALA A 128 1.57 1.99 14.42
N VAL A 129 0.86 0.85 14.40
CA VAL A 129 1.00 -0.16 13.34
C VAL A 129 0.44 0.37 12.02
N LEU A 130 -0.68 1.09 12.07
CA LEU A 130 -1.29 1.67 10.88
C LEU A 130 -0.40 2.75 10.24
N ASP A 131 0.12 3.68 11.03
CA ASP A 131 0.99 4.77 10.54
C ASP A 131 2.26 4.18 9.90
N ALA A 132 2.83 3.13 10.48
CA ALA A 132 3.98 2.43 9.91
C ALA A 132 3.62 1.63 8.63
N ALA A 133 2.45 1.00 8.59
CA ALA A 133 1.96 0.31 7.38
C ALA A 133 1.68 1.30 6.24
N GLU A 134 1.12 2.48 6.56
CA GLU A 134 0.87 3.55 5.59
C GLU A 134 2.18 4.10 5.01
N SER A 135 3.22 4.20 5.83
CA SER A 135 4.57 4.57 5.37
C SER A 135 5.14 3.59 4.33
N VAL A 136 4.99 2.28 4.54
CA VAL A 136 5.39 1.24 3.58
C VAL A 136 4.51 1.29 2.34
N PHE A 137 3.19 1.35 2.51
CA PHE A 137 2.22 1.38 1.43
C PHE A 137 2.51 2.53 0.47
N THR A 138 2.59 3.75 1.01
CA THR A 138 2.84 4.99 0.26
C THR A 138 4.14 4.92 -0.52
N HIS A 139 5.23 4.43 0.09
CA HIS A 139 6.51 4.28 -0.57
C HIS A 139 6.44 3.33 -1.78
N VAL A 140 5.89 2.13 -1.58
CA VAL A 140 5.75 1.13 -2.65
C VAL A 140 4.83 1.62 -3.76
N THR A 141 3.70 2.25 -3.41
CA THR A 141 2.75 2.71 -4.44
C THR A 141 3.25 3.91 -5.23
N TYR A 142 3.97 4.85 -4.62
CA TYR A 142 4.56 5.95 -5.39
C TYR A 142 5.67 5.45 -6.32
N SER A 143 6.52 4.55 -5.84
CA SER A 143 7.51 3.90 -6.71
C SER A 143 6.88 3.07 -7.83
N ALA A 144 5.64 2.61 -7.66
CA ALA A 144 4.89 1.96 -8.73
C ALA A 144 4.31 2.93 -9.77
N MET A 145 4.17 4.21 -9.46
CA MET A 145 3.72 5.22 -10.41
C MET A 145 4.90 5.79 -11.22
N ASP A 146 6.01 6.07 -10.55
CA ASP A 146 7.18 6.73 -11.16
C ASP A 146 8.25 5.74 -11.67
N GLY A 147 8.11 4.47 -11.29
CA GLY A 147 9.13 3.45 -11.42
C GLY A 147 10.32 3.66 -10.47
N VAL A 148 11.29 2.76 -10.54
CA VAL A 148 12.47 2.76 -9.65
C VAL A 148 13.72 3.09 -10.46
N ALA A 149 14.24 4.30 -10.29
CA ALA A 149 15.48 4.74 -10.93
C ALA A 149 16.74 4.24 -10.21
N ASP A 150 16.69 4.19 -8.88
CA ASP A 150 17.77 3.70 -8.00
C ASP A 150 17.23 2.55 -7.15
N GLY A 151 17.55 1.32 -7.57
CA GLY A 151 17.11 0.10 -6.91
C GLY A 151 17.72 -0.10 -5.52
N GLU A 152 18.94 0.39 -5.28
CA GLU A 152 19.60 0.26 -3.98
C GLU A 152 18.98 1.21 -2.96
N ALA A 153 18.81 2.49 -3.33
CA ALA A 153 18.16 3.47 -2.46
C ALA A 153 16.69 3.10 -2.17
N PHE A 154 15.98 2.59 -3.18
CA PHE A 154 14.63 2.04 -3.01
C PHE A 154 14.60 0.88 -2.01
N SER A 155 15.51 -0.09 -2.16
CA SER A 155 15.61 -1.24 -1.25
C SER A 155 15.97 -0.83 0.17
N ALA A 156 16.92 0.08 0.34
CA ALA A 156 17.32 0.57 1.66
C ALA A 156 16.14 1.26 2.38
N THR A 157 15.46 2.18 1.69
CA THR A 157 14.29 2.90 2.21
C THR A 157 13.15 1.94 2.54
N TYR A 158 12.91 0.94 1.70
CA TYR A 158 11.91 -0.09 1.95
C TYR A 158 12.23 -0.89 3.23
N GLN A 159 13.48 -1.34 3.41
CA GLN A 159 13.87 -2.11 4.59
C GLN A 159 13.78 -1.30 5.88
N GLU A 160 14.14 0.00 5.84
CA GLU A 160 13.97 0.90 6.98
C GLU A 160 12.49 0.98 7.42
N ARG A 161 11.59 1.24 6.47
CA ARG A 161 10.15 1.36 6.75
C ARG A 161 9.54 0.03 7.19
N LYS A 162 9.95 -1.08 6.58
CA LYS A 162 9.55 -2.44 6.99
C LYS A 162 9.98 -2.73 8.42
N THR A 163 11.19 -2.32 8.82
CA THR A 163 11.70 -2.51 10.17
C THR A 163 10.86 -1.73 11.18
N ALA A 164 10.54 -0.47 10.88
CA ALA A 164 9.64 0.33 11.72
C ALA A 164 8.25 -0.31 11.90
N LEU A 165 7.68 -0.90 10.86
CA LEU A 165 6.41 -1.64 10.95
C LEU A 165 6.52 -2.87 11.85
N VAL A 166 7.59 -3.65 11.71
CA VAL A 166 7.83 -4.83 12.55
C VAL A 166 7.99 -4.42 14.02
N ASP A 167 8.70 -3.33 14.30
CA ASP A 167 8.92 -2.86 15.66
C ASP A 167 7.63 -2.31 16.28
N ALA A 168 6.81 -1.57 15.53
CA ALA A 168 5.48 -1.15 15.96
C ALA A 168 4.61 -2.36 16.30
N ALA A 169 4.58 -3.38 15.45
CA ALA A 169 3.80 -4.59 15.69
C ALA A 169 4.29 -5.37 16.92
N ARG A 170 5.60 -5.43 17.16
CA ARG A 170 6.19 -6.06 18.35
C ARG A 170 5.87 -5.30 19.63
N ALA A 171 5.85 -3.97 19.58
CA ALA A 171 5.48 -3.15 20.72
C ALA A 171 4.04 -3.43 21.15
N GLU A 172 3.12 -3.54 20.20
CA GLU A 172 1.70 -3.84 20.49
C GLU A 172 1.46 -5.25 21.03
N VAL A 173 2.29 -6.23 20.66
CA VAL A 173 2.19 -7.58 21.24
C VAL A 173 2.68 -7.61 22.70
N ARG A 174 3.52 -6.66 23.11
CA ARG A 174 4.07 -6.56 24.46
C ARG A 174 3.25 -5.66 25.39
N ALA A 175 2.37 -4.83 24.84
CA ALA A 175 1.47 -3.94 25.56
C ALA A 175 0.24 -4.69 26.09
#